data_AF-A0A349UXP0-F1
#
_entry.id   AF-A0A349UXP0-F1
#
_cell.length_a   1.000
_cell.length_b   1.000
_cell.length_c   1.000
_cell.angle_alpha   90.00
_cell.angle_beta   90.00
_cell.angle_gamma   90.00
#
_symmetry.space_group_name_H-M   'P 1'
#
loop_
_entity.id
_entity.type
_entity.pdbx_description
1 polymer ?
#
loop_
_entity_poly.entity_id
_entity_poly.type
_entity_poly.pdbx_seq_one_letter_code
_entity_poly.pdbx_strand_id
1 'polypeptide(L)' 'MLTRFLKTWSLAELLRGLSVTGSYFFRKKFTVQYPEEKTPKSPRFRGLHALRRYPNGEERCIACKLCEA' A
#
# COMPACT_ATOMS: atom_id res chain seq x y z
N MET A 1 6.20 -20.40 43.79
CA MET A 1 7.52 -19.75 43.58
C MET A 1 8.29 -20.40 42.43
N LEU A 2 8.42 -21.73 42.40
CA LEU A 2 9.17 -22.49 41.38
C LEU A 2 8.63 -22.35 39.94
N THR A 3 7.31 -22.32 39.75
CA THR A 3 6.65 -22.20 38.44
C THR A 3 6.89 -20.85 37.75
N ARG A 4 6.99 -19.76 38.53
CA ARG A 4 7.37 -18.43 38.02
C ARG A 4 8.83 -18.40 37.57
N PHE A 5 9.72 -19.03 38.34
CA PHE A 5 11.15 -19.09 38.03
C PHE A 5 11.41 -19.86 36.72
N LEU A 6 10.74 -21.01 36.53
CA LEU A 6 10.79 -21.78 35.28
C LEU A 6 10.22 -21.04 34.08
N LYS A 7 9.12 -20.28 34.24
CA LYS A 7 8.55 -19.45 33.16
C LYS A 7 9.48 -18.32 32.74
N THR A 8 10.13 -17.66 33.68
CA THR A 8 11.09 -16.58 33.38
C THR A 8 12.35 -17.11 32.69
N TRP A 9 12.84 -18.28 33.12
CA TRP A 9 14.06 -18.88 32.57
C TRP A 9 13.86 -19.56 31.21
N SER A 10 12.65 -20.10 30.95
CA SER A 10 12.33 -20.79 29.69
C SER A 10 11.97 -19.89 28.51
N LEU A 11 11.82 -18.57 28.72
CA LEU A 11 11.52 -17.57 27.67
C LEU A 11 10.37 -17.99 26.73
N ALA A 12 9.40 -18.76 27.24
CA ALA A 12 8.37 -19.40 26.42
C ALA A 12 7.52 -18.40 25.62
N GLU A 13 7.30 -17.20 26.15
CA GLU A 13 6.58 -16.12 25.46
C GLU A 13 7.35 -15.57 24.24
N LEU A 14 8.69 -15.52 24.31
CA LEU A 14 9.55 -15.12 23.18
C LEU A 14 9.48 -16.17 22.06
N LEU A 15 9.60 -17.46 22.40
CA LEU A 15 9.45 -18.54 21.43
C LEU A 15 8.07 -18.54 20.78
N ARG A 16 7.02 -18.26 21.56
CA ARG A 16 5.66 -18.11 21.05
C ARG A 16 5.58 -16.95 20.05
N GLY A 17 6.18 -15.80 20.35
CA GLY A 17 6.27 -14.68 19.41
C GLY A 17 7.04 -15.02 18.13
N LEU A 18 8.20 -15.69 18.26
CA LEU A 18 8.99 -16.13 17.11
C LEU A 18 8.22 -17.14 16.23
N SER A 19 7.36 -17.97 16.79
CA SER A 19 6.57 -18.93 15.99
C SER A 19 5.62 -18.22 15.01
N VAL A 20 5.06 -17.07 15.41
CA VAL A 20 4.22 -16.24 14.54
C VAL A 20 5.07 -15.64 13.42
N THR A 21 6.21 -15.03 13.76
CA THR A 21 7.13 -14.46 12.77
C THR A 21 7.64 -15.52 11.79
N GLY A 22 7.98 -16.71 12.30
CA GLY A 22 8.36 -17.87 11.50
C GLY A 22 7.24 -18.30 10.56
N SER A 23 5.99 -18.30 11.01
CA SER A 23 4.84 -18.58 10.13
C SER A 23 4.75 -17.57 8.96
N TYR A 24 4.91 -16.27 9.22
CA TYR A 24 4.90 -15.25 8.16
C TYR A 24 6.15 -15.26 7.26
N PHE A 25 7.26 -15.84 7.72
CA PHE A 25 8.45 -16.01 6.91
C PHE A 25 8.19 -16.95 5.73
N PHE A 26 7.51 -18.08 5.97
CA PHE A 26 7.20 -19.09 4.95
C PHE A 26 5.92 -18.80 4.13
N ARG A 27 5.11 -17.81 4.52
CA ARG A 27 3.94 -17.39 3.73
C ARG A 27 4.36 -16.68 2.44
N LYS A 28 3.59 -16.89 1.38
CA LYS A 28 3.74 -16.17 0.10
C LYS A 28 3.67 -14.65 0.33
N LYS A 29 4.63 -13.91 -0.22
CA LYS A 29 4.66 -12.44 -0.16
C LYS A 29 3.65 -11.84 -1.14
N PHE A 30 2.94 -10.80 -0.71
CA PHE A 30 1.97 -10.05 -1.52
C PHE A 30 2.62 -8.83 -2.20
N THR A 31 3.84 -8.99 -2.70
CA THR A 31 4.60 -7.91 -3.35
C THR A 31 4.26 -7.81 -4.83
N VAL A 32 4.25 -6.59 -5.36
CA VAL A 32 4.14 -6.30 -6.80
C VAL A 32 5.54 -5.94 -7.30
N GLN A 33 5.99 -6.53 -8.41
CA GLN A 33 7.29 -6.22 -9.01
C GLN A 33 7.18 -4.94 -9.85
N TYR A 34 7.51 -3.79 -9.26
CA TYR A 34 7.52 -2.52 -9.99
C TYR A 34 8.89 -2.31 -10.66
N PRO A 35 8.96 -1.88 -11.94
CA PRO A 35 7.91 -1.26 -12.76
C PRO A 35 7.07 -2.20 -13.65
N GLU A 36 7.40 -3.48 -13.74
CA GLU A 36 6.81 -4.45 -14.68
C GLU A 36 5.32 -4.70 -14.38
N GLU A 37 4.97 -4.82 -13.11
CA GLU A 37 3.63 -4.99 -12.60
C GLU A 37 3.16 -3.71 -11.90
N LYS A 38 1.92 -3.28 -12.18
CA LYS A 38 1.31 -2.10 -11.57
C LYS A 38 0.05 -2.48 -10.81
N THR A 39 -0.21 -1.79 -9.71
CA THR A 39 -1.44 -1.97 -8.95
C THR A 39 -2.66 -1.52 -9.76
N PRO A 40 -3.82 -2.19 -9.62
CA PRO A 40 -5.04 -1.80 -10.31
C PRO A 40 -5.46 -0.40 -9.87
N LYS A 41 -5.67 0.49 -10.84
CA LYS A 41 -6.15 1.85 -10.59
C LYS A 41 -7.63 1.94 -10.94
N SER A 42 -8.42 2.59 -10.08
CA SER A 42 -9.81 2.86 -10.40
C SER A 42 -9.93 3.91 -11.53
N PRO A 43 -11.02 3.91 -12.32
CA PRO A 43 -11.25 4.95 -13.33
C PRO A 43 -11.33 6.37 -12.77
N ARG A 44 -11.53 6.50 -11.45
CA ARG A 44 -11.58 7.77 -10.72
C ARG A 44 -10.24 8.18 -10.11
N PHE A 45 -9.16 7.45 -10.41
CA PHE A 45 -7.83 7.80 -9.93
C PHE A 45 -7.44 9.21 -10.41
N ARG A 46 -7.14 10.09 -9.46
CA ARG A 46 -6.65 11.45 -9.73
C ARG A 46 -5.14 11.40 -9.90
N GLY A 47 -4.68 11.60 -11.12
CA GLY A 47 -3.27 11.59 -11.48
C GLY A 47 -2.79 12.96 -11.96
N LEU A 48 -2.04 12.96 -13.06
CA LEU A 48 -1.55 14.17 -13.69
C LEU A 48 -2.72 15.00 -14.25
N HIS A 49 -2.72 16.30 -13.96
CA HIS A 49 -3.66 17.24 -14.56
C HIS A 49 -3.31 17.45 -16.04
N ALA A 50 -4.32 17.39 -16.90
CA ALA A 50 -4.15 17.58 -18.34
C ALA A 50 -5.30 18.41 -18.91
N LEU A 51 -4.97 19.41 -19.71
CA LEU A 51 -5.96 20.22 -20.43
C LEU A 51 -6.55 19.39 -21.58
N ARG A 52 -7.88 19.32 -21.64
CA ARG A 52 -8.59 18.57 -22.69
C ARG A 52 -8.93 19.46 -23.87
N ARG A 53 -8.97 18.86 -25.06
CA ARG A 53 -9.46 19.48 -26.31
C ARG A 53 -10.84 18.94 -26.70
N TYR A 54 -11.54 19.68 -27.56
CA TYR A 54 -12.73 19.23 -28.26
C TYR A 54 -12.35 18.29 -29.42
N PRO A 55 -13.30 17.53 -30.00
CA PRO A 55 -13.02 16.67 -31.15
C PRO A 55 -12.52 17.41 -32.40
N ASN A 56 -12.81 18.70 -32.53
CA ASN A 56 -12.31 19.58 -33.61
C ASN A 56 -10.86 20.06 -33.38
N GLY A 57 -10.24 19.73 -32.23
CA GLY A 57 -8.87 20.13 -31.89
C GLY A 57 -8.74 21.44 -31.10
N GLU A 58 -9.82 22.19 -30.90
CA GLU A 58 -9.84 23.41 -30.08
C GLU A 58 -9.71 23.07 -28.58
N GLU A 59 -9.07 23.93 -27.78
CA GLU A 59 -8.99 23.72 -26.34
C GLU A 59 -10.34 23.95 -25.64
N ARG A 60 -10.60 23.19 -24.56
CA ARG A 60 -11.85 23.38 -23.78
C ARG A 60 -11.78 24.53 -22.77
N CYS A 61 -10.59 25.05 -22.51
CA CYS A 61 -10.40 26.15 -21.58
C CYS A 61 -10.82 27.46 -22.24
N ILE A 62 -11.70 28.23 -21.59
CA ILE A 62 -12.12 29.57 -22.03
C ILE A 62 -11.63 30.67 -21.09
N ALA A 63 -10.61 30.37 -20.27
CA ALA A 63 -10.07 31.27 -19.25
C ALA A 63 -11.14 31.87 -18.30
N CYS A 64 -12.18 31.09 -17.94
CA CYS A 64 -13.26 31.53 -17.05
C CYS A 64 -12.85 31.71 -15.58
N LYS A 65 -11.62 31.32 -15.22
CA LYS A 65 -11.05 31.42 -13.87
C LYS A 65 -11.78 30.63 -12.76
N LEU A 66 -12.74 29.78 -13.09
CA LEU A 66 -13.46 28.95 -12.11
C LEU A 66 -12.58 27.87 -11.45
N CYS A 67 -11.46 27.50 -12.08
CA CYS A 67 -10.52 26.52 -11.51
C CYS A 67 -9.46 27.15 -10.59
N GLU A 68 -9.21 28.47 -10.70
CA GLU A 68 -8.27 29.21 -9.84
C GLU A 68 -8.95 29.96 -8.68
N ALA A 69 -10.27 30.15 -8.79
CA ALA A 69 -11.11 30.85 -7.81
C ALA A 69 -11.14 30.16 -6.44
#